data_AF-A0A3P6PYS5-F1
#
_entry.id   AF-A0A3P6PYS5-F1
#
_cell.length_a   1.000
_cell.length_b   1.000
_cell.length_c   1.000
_cell.angle_alpha   90.00
_cell.angle_beta   90.00
_cell.angle_gamma   90.00
#
_symmetry.space_group_name_H-M   'P 1'
#
loop_
_entity.id
_entity.type
_entity.pdbx_description
1 polymer ?
#
loop_
_entity_poly.entity_id
_entity_poly.type
_entity_poly.pdbx_seq_one_letter_code
_entity_poly.pdbx_strand_id
1 'polypeptide(L)'
;MYCRNVIITQNVWEFVKQKSISTYKKLNKFVYEDKDPRFAVFMSEFHHKTFVRQEIGLSDALRRERVLHVCANYLKDHWAKYNIVPVVLCAEEDVLARLQSNYDMTFTIKQYVAGMKDPRKQEILDSMAAYDSSSAGGKIIFENYLSHDEITEGIARGVIKKGTFAVSRENYREAYVMVDSSTMTSWFIQGTNCNRAIDGDIVAVQLLPEDEWTLPEKKVCLRDVEDMELKSSDYEAEESDEDVPKVKRAKIAPLPTAKVVGIMKRNWRPYCGILMRSQLKSARRHLFCPSDRLIPRIRIETEQADILESQRIVVSIDQWPRDSRYPLGHYVRALGKIGDQEIENEVLLLEHDIPHAPFSDAVLECLPGENWKPDLQPPRIDLRHLTICSVDPLGCTDIDDALHCRPLDNGFLEVGVHIADVTHFVRSGTAIDEEAASRGTTVYLCDRRIDMLPAMLSSNLCSLRGGEER
;
A
#
# COMPACT_ATOMS: atom_id res chain seq x y z
N MET A 1 -2.22 16.14 5.43
CA MET A 1 -1.09 16.83 4.79
C MET A 1 -1.17 18.32 5.09
N TYR A 2 -0.13 18.91 5.68
CA TYR A 2 -0.16 20.20 6.40
C TYR A 2 0.45 21.39 5.65
N CYS A 3 1.10 21.16 4.51
CA CYS A 3 1.63 22.23 3.66
C CYS A 3 0.59 22.67 2.63
N ARG A 4 0.28 23.97 2.57
CA ARG A 4 -0.76 24.51 1.68
C ARG A 4 -0.27 24.83 0.27
N ASN A 5 1.00 25.20 0.09
CA ASN A 5 1.59 25.51 -1.21
C ASN A 5 2.98 24.89 -1.25
N VAL A 6 3.17 23.89 -2.10
CA VAL A 6 4.40 23.11 -2.23
C VAL A 6 4.83 23.12 -3.68
N ILE A 7 6.08 23.52 -3.91
CA ILE A 7 6.74 23.36 -5.20
C ILE A 7 7.70 22.19 -5.12
N ILE A 8 7.58 21.28 -6.08
CA ILE A 8 8.52 20.19 -6.27
C ILE A 8 9.36 20.53 -7.50
N THR A 9 10.67 20.66 -7.34
CA THR A 9 11.56 20.88 -8.48
C THR A 9 11.75 19.60 -9.29
N GLN A 10 11.96 19.73 -10.60
CA GLN A 10 12.09 18.60 -11.53
C GLN A 10 13.13 17.56 -11.09
N ASN A 11 14.28 18.01 -10.59
CA ASN A 11 15.34 17.11 -10.10
C ASN A 11 14.91 16.28 -8.88
N VAL A 12 14.10 16.85 -7.98
CA VAL A 12 13.52 16.11 -6.83
C VAL A 12 12.48 15.12 -7.34
N TRP A 13 11.64 15.54 -8.29
CA TRP A 13 10.63 14.69 -8.92
C TRP A 13 11.24 13.45 -9.58
N GLU A 14 12.28 13.65 -10.40
CA GLU A 14 13.01 12.57 -11.07
C GLU A 14 13.78 11.69 -10.07
N PHE A 15 14.37 12.28 -9.04
CA PHE A 15 15.04 11.53 -7.98
C PHE A 15 14.08 10.61 -7.21
N VAL A 16 12.89 11.12 -6.84
CA VAL A 16 11.86 10.29 -6.19
C VAL A 16 11.38 9.19 -7.13
N LYS A 17 11.22 9.46 -8.43
CA LYS A 17 10.88 8.44 -9.44
C LYS A 17 11.89 7.31 -9.47
N GLN A 18 13.18 7.63 -9.42
CA GLN A 18 14.27 6.64 -9.45
C GLN A 18 14.37 5.87 -8.13
N LYS A 19 14.15 6.52 -6.99
CA LYS A 19 14.30 5.90 -5.66
C LYS A 19 13.08 5.10 -5.21
N SER A 20 11.88 5.58 -5.50
CA SER A 20 10.63 4.98 -5.03
C SER A 20 9.49 5.24 -6.02
N ILE A 21 9.27 4.28 -6.91
CA ILE A 21 8.18 4.33 -7.89
C ILE A 21 6.81 4.45 -7.20
N SER A 22 6.62 3.83 -6.03
CA SER A 22 5.37 3.93 -5.27
C SER A 22 5.12 5.35 -4.75
N THR A 23 6.15 6.00 -4.19
CA THR A 23 6.05 7.40 -3.74
C THR A 23 5.83 8.35 -4.92
N TYR A 24 6.51 8.10 -6.04
CA TYR A 24 6.30 8.84 -7.28
C TYR A 24 4.86 8.74 -7.79
N LYS A 25 4.26 7.54 -7.82
CA LYS A 25 2.87 7.36 -8.25
C LYS A 25 1.91 8.17 -7.37
N LYS A 26 2.12 8.16 -6.04
CA LYS A 26 1.33 8.99 -5.11
C LYS A 26 1.47 10.49 -5.41
N LEU A 27 2.69 10.97 -5.61
CA LEU A 27 2.94 12.37 -5.98
C LEU A 27 2.33 12.72 -7.35
N ASN A 28 2.44 11.84 -8.34
CA ASN A 28 1.87 12.02 -9.67
C ASN A 28 0.35 12.14 -9.62
N LYS A 29 -0.29 11.27 -8.83
CA LYS A 29 -1.73 11.34 -8.57
C LYS A 29 -2.13 12.70 -7.99
N PHE A 30 -1.46 13.16 -6.94
CA PHE A 30 -1.77 14.46 -6.33
C PHE A 30 -1.62 15.64 -7.31
N VAL A 31 -0.55 15.66 -8.10
CA VAL A 31 -0.22 16.79 -8.98
C VAL A 31 -1.08 16.81 -10.25
N TYR A 32 -1.23 15.67 -10.94
CA TYR A 32 -1.77 15.63 -12.29
C TYR A 32 -3.16 14.98 -12.40
N GLU A 33 -3.45 13.95 -11.59
CA GLU A 33 -4.74 13.25 -11.63
C GLU A 33 -5.77 14.02 -10.79
N ASP A 34 -5.47 14.25 -9.51
CA ASP A 34 -6.34 14.97 -8.58
C ASP A 34 -6.29 16.49 -8.81
N LYS A 35 -5.29 16.99 -9.56
CA LYS A 35 -5.02 18.41 -9.84
C LYS A 35 -5.09 19.29 -8.60
N ASP A 36 -4.50 18.81 -7.50
CA ASP A 36 -4.53 19.51 -6.23
C ASP A 36 -3.81 20.87 -6.37
N PRO A 37 -4.49 22.01 -6.13
CA PRO A 37 -3.91 23.34 -6.34
C PRO A 37 -2.74 23.63 -5.39
N ARG A 38 -2.53 22.79 -4.37
CA ARG A 38 -1.46 22.91 -3.39
C ARG A 38 -0.10 22.47 -3.91
N PHE A 39 -0.05 21.62 -4.93
CA PHE A 39 1.21 21.04 -5.43
C PHE A 39 1.48 21.46 -6.87
N ALA A 40 2.68 21.96 -7.12
CA ALA A 40 3.12 22.29 -8.47
C ALA A 40 4.52 21.72 -8.72
N VAL A 41 4.76 21.23 -9.93
CA VAL A 41 6.09 20.78 -10.36
C VAL A 41 6.75 21.90 -11.17
N PHE A 42 7.90 22.39 -10.71
CA PHE A 42 8.68 23.40 -11.40
C PHE A 42 9.77 22.75 -12.25
N MET A 43 9.66 22.93 -13.57
CA MET A 43 10.57 22.36 -14.57
C MET A 43 11.91 23.12 -14.60
N SER A 44 12.73 22.88 -13.58
CA SER A 44 13.97 23.60 -13.34
C SER A 44 15.05 23.36 -14.40
N GLU A 45 15.11 22.15 -14.97
CA GLU A 45 16.14 21.77 -15.96
C GLU A 45 15.83 22.33 -17.36
N PHE A 46 14.55 22.56 -17.68
CA PHE A 46 14.14 23.15 -18.95
C PHE A 46 14.07 24.68 -18.93
N HIS A 47 14.39 25.31 -17.79
CA HIS A 47 14.30 26.75 -17.63
C HIS A 47 15.68 27.41 -17.61
N HIS A 48 15.93 28.30 -18.58
CA HIS A 48 17.24 28.89 -18.86
C HIS A 48 17.92 29.61 -17.68
N LYS A 49 17.17 30.13 -16.69
CA LYS A 49 17.73 30.80 -15.50
C LYS A 49 17.99 29.87 -14.32
N THR A 50 17.44 28.66 -14.35
CA THR A 50 17.51 27.70 -13.23
C THR A 50 18.27 26.43 -13.59
N PHE A 51 18.60 26.25 -14.87
CA PHE A 51 19.44 25.17 -15.34
C PHE A 51 20.87 25.28 -14.78
N VAL A 52 21.37 24.17 -14.24
CA VAL A 52 22.74 24.05 -13.73
C VAL A 52 23.46 22.98 -14.53
N ARG A 53 24.61 23.30 -15.13
CA ARG A 53 25.38 22.35 -15.93
C ARG A 53 26.15 21.36 -15.04
N GLN A 54 26.37 20.13 -15.53
CA GLN A 54 27.32 19.21 -14.88
C GLN A 54 28.75 19.72 -15.08
N GLU A 55 29.47 19.89 -13.98
CA GLU A 55 30.88 20.30 -13.97
C GLU A 55 31.77 19.11 -13.56
N ILE A 56 33.01 19.08 -14.05
CA ILE A 56 33.97 18.01 -13.74
C ILE A 56 34.34 18.10 -12.25
N GLY A 57 34.08 17.04 -11.50
CA GLY A 57 34.30 16.98 -10.05
C GLY A 57 33.08 17.31 -9.19
N LEU A 58 31.96 17.71 -9.79
CA LEU A 58 30.68 17.89 -9.09
C LEU A 58 29.93 16.56 -9.05
N SER A 59 29.63 16.05 -7.84
CA SER A 59 28.77 14.88 -7.69
C SER A 59 27.32 15.21 -8.00
N ASP A 60 26.54 14.22 -8.42
CA ASP A 60 25.12 14.43 -8.74
C ASP A 60 24.30 14.91 -7.53
N ALA A 61 24.70 14.51 -6.31
CA ALA A 61 24.08 15.00 -5.08
C ALA A 61 24.30 16.51 -4.88
N LEU A 62 25.55 16.95 -5.01
CA LEU A 62 25.90 18.37 -4.89
C LEU A 62 25.27 19.20 -6.02
N ARG A 63 25.16 18.65 -7.24
CA ARG A 63 24.42 19.31 -8.31
C ARG A 63 22.95 19.49 -7.96
N ARG A 64 22.28 18.47 -7.40
CA ARG A 64 20.86 18.58 -7.01
C ARG A 64 20.65 19.65 -5.95
N GLU A 65 21.53 19.71 -4.96
CA GLU A 65 21.55 20.80 -3.96
C GLU A 65 21.74 22.17 -4.64
N ARG A 66 22.64 22.25 -5.63
CA ARG A 66 22.89 23.46 -6.41
C ARG A 66 21.64 23.95 -7.15
N VAL A 67 20.93 23.04 -7.81
CA VAL A 67 19.67 23.35 -8.50
C VAL A 67 18.62 23.89 -7.54
N LEU A 68 18.50 23.33 -6.33
CA LEU A 68 17.51 23.76 -5.34
C LEU A 68 17.71 25.23 -4.92
N HIS A 69 18.93 25.65 -4.60
CA HIS A 69 19.16 27.04 -4.19
C HIS A 69 19.07 28.02 -5.38
N VAL A 70 19.46 27.61 -6.60
CA VAL A 70 19.27 28.45 -7.80
C VAL A 70 17.77 28.66 -8.07
N CYS A 71 16.96 27.61 -7.95
CA CYS A 71 15.51 27.71 -8.06
C CYS A 71 14.92 28.60 -6.96
N ALA A 72 15.36 28.44 -5.72
CA ALA A 72 14.88 29.24 -4.59
C ALA A 72 15.19 30.74 -4.79
N ASN A 73 16.41 31.09 -5.20
CA ASN A 73 16.79 32.47 -5.51
C ASN A 73 15.99 33.03 -6.69
N TYR A 74 15.84 32.26 -7.77
CA TYR A 74 15.03 32.67 -8.91
C TYR A 74 13.57 32.96 -8.52
N LEU A 75 12.96 32.06 -7.73
CA LEU A 75 11.57 32.23 -7.27
C LEU A 75 11.43 33.41 -6.31
N LYS A 76 12.41 33.63 -5.43
CA LYS A 76 12.46 34.80 -4.54
C LYS A 76 12.44 36.10 -5.33
N ASP A 77 13.28 36.22 -6.35
CA ASP A 77 13.34 37.40 -7.20
C ASP A 77 12.06 37.56 -8.03
N HIS A 78 11.57 36.46 -8.61
CA HIS A 78 10.36 36.45 -9.43
C HIS A 78 9.10 36.87 -8.64
N TRP A 79 9.03 36.50 -7.37
CA TRP A 79 7.90 36.77 -6.49
C TRP A 79 8.09 37.94 -5.54
N ALA A 80 9.20 38.66 -5.62
CA ALA A 80 9.44 39.87 -4.82
C ALA A 80 8.27 40.87 -4.92
N LYS A 81 7.69 41.01 -6.13
CA LYS A 81 6.50 41.86 -6.39
C LYS A 81 5.22 41.43 -5.66
N TYR A 82 5.12 40.17 -5.25
CA TYR A 82 3.96 39.60 -4.56
C TYR A 82 4.19 39.42 -3.06
N ASN A 83 5.37 39.80 -2.56
CA ASN A 83 5.78 39.59 -1.17
C ASN A 83 5.70 38.11 -0.74
N ILE A 84 6.01 37.19 -1.66
CA ILE A 84 6.06 35.75 -1.40
C ILE A 84 7.52 35.33 -1.29
N VAL A 85 7.86 34.63 -0.21
CA VAL A 85 9.21 34.14 0.06
C VAL A 85 9.22 32.61 -0.06
N PRO A 86 10.00 32.04 -0.99
CA PRO A 86 10.15 30.59 -1.06
C PRO A 86 10.99 30.10 0.12
N VAL A 87 10.59 28.96 0.69
CA VAL A 87 11.31 28.29 1.77
C VAL A 87 11.81 26.95 1.27
N VAL A 88 13.09 26.64 1.52
CA VAL A 88 13.69 25.34 1.17
C VAL A 88 13.67 24.45 2.41
N LEU A 89 13.14 23.23 2.26
CA LEU A 89 13.07 22.24 3.34
C LEU A 89 14.02 21.08 3.06
N CYS A 90 14.86 20.74 4.04
CA CYS A 90 15.75 19.57 3.98
C CYS A 90 15.53 18.63 5.17
N ALA A 91 15.97 17.37 5.04
CA ALA A 91 15.87 16.37 6.10
C ALA A 91 17.12 16.36 7.01
N GLU A 92 18.32 16.45 6.42
CA GLU A 92 19.60 16.28 7.13
C GLU A 92 20.24 17.63 7.50
N GLU A 93 20.93 17.67 8.65
CA GLU A 93 21.57 18.89 9.19
C GLU A 93 22.85 19.30 8.43
N ASP A 94 23.57 18.35 7.86
CA ASP A 94 24.76 18.62 7.04
C ASP A 94 24.35 19.29 5.71
N VAL A 95 23.24 18.87 5.11
CA VAL A 95 22.63 19.49 3.93
C VAL A 95 22.14 20.90 4.27
N LEU A 96 21.54 21.09 5.46
CA LEU A 96 21.10 22.40 5.93
C LEU A 96 22.25 23.41 5.90
N ALA A 97 23.39 23.07 6.51
CA ALA A 97 24.53 23.97 6.59
C ALA A 97 25.05 24.38 5.19
N ARG A 98 25.08 23.44 4.23
CA ARG A 98 25.49 23.72 2.85
C ARG A 98 24.48 24.61 2.12
N LEU A 99 23.19 24.34 2.25
CA LEU A 99 22.15 25.12 1.59
C LEU A 99 21.98 26.52 2.20
N GLN A 100 22.06 26.66 3.52
CA GLN A 100 21.96 27.94 4.23
C GLN A 100 23.07 28.92 3.81
N SER A 101 24.26 28.43 3.44
CA SER A 101 25.33 29.29 2.92
C SER A 101 24.97 30.04 1.63
N ASN A 102 24.01 29.53 0.86
CA ASN A 102 23.58 30.08 -0.43
C ASN A 102 22.14 30.63 -0.42
N TYR A 103 21.34 30.29 0.59
CA TYR A 103 19.95 30.73 0.73
C TYR A 103 19.48 30.71 2.19
N ASP A 104 19.29 31.90 2.78
CA ASP A 104 18.99 32.06 4.20
C ASP A 104 17.68 31.40 4.66
N MET A 105 16.67 31.33 3.78
CA MET A 105 15.35 30.76 4.10
C MET A 105 15.33 29.24 3.87
N THR A 106 16.31 28.56 4.46
CA THR A 106 16.43 27.10 4.45
C THR A 106 16.31 26.56 5.86
N PHE A 107 15.43 25.58 6.07
CA PHE A 107 15.17 24.96 7.37
C PHE A 107 15.10 23.45 7.26
N THR A 108 15.37 22.75 8.36
CA THR A 108 14.95 21.34 8.43
C THR A 108 13.44 21.25 8.52
N ILE A 109 12.86 20.12 8.11
CA ILE A 109 11.41 19.88 8.27
C ILE A 109 11.01 20.09 9.74
N LYS A 110 11.85 19.65 10.70
CA LYS A 110 11.60 19.77 12.14
C LYS A 110 11.56 21.23 12.60
N GLN A 111 12.54 22.03 12.16
CA GLN A 111 12.58 23.47 12.45
C GLN A 111 11.37 24.21 11.84
N TYR A 112 11.00 23.88 10.61
CA TYR A 112 9.87 24.48 9.92
C TYR A 112 8.54 24.19 10.63
N VAL A 113 8.31 22.94 11.02
CA VAL A 113 7.11 22.53 11.76
C VAL A 113 7.07 23.20 13.14
N ALA A 114 8.20 23.27 13.86
CA ALA A 114 8.27 23.93 15.16
C ALA A 114 7.88 25.41 15.11
N GLY A 115 8.18 26.10 14.00
CA GLY A 115 7.82 27.49 13.73
C GLY A 115 6.35 27.72 13.32
N MET A 116 5.56 26.66 13.08
CA MET A 116 4.16 26.82 12.69
C MET A 116 3.30 27.35 13.85
N LYS A 117 2.31 28.19 13.50
CA LYS A 117 1.30 28.72 14.45
C LYS A 117 0.07 27.82 14.59
N ASP A 118 0.03 26.69 13.88
CA ASP A 118 -1.10 25.76 13.87
C ASP A 118 -1.18 24.99 15.21
N PRO A 119 -2.39 24.86 15.83
CA PRO A 119 -2.59 24.05 17.03
C PRO A 119 -2.11 22.60 16.90
N ARG A 120 -2.12 22.03 15.69
CA ARG A 120 -1.71 20.64 15.41
C ARG A 120 -0.21 20.46 15.19
N LYS A 121 0.61 21.51 15.37
CA LYS A 121 2.08 21.41 15.24
C LYS A 121 2.69 20.35 16.15
N GLN A 122 2.10 20.15 17.33
CA GLN A 122 2.60 19.22 18.33
C GLN A 122 2.45 17.77 17.84
N GLU A 123 1.32 17.44 17.22
CA GLU A 123 1.07 16.13 16.59
C GLU A 123 2.13 15.80 15.52
N ILE A 124 2.52 16.79 14.73
CA ILE A 124 3.52 16.63 13.67
C ILE A 124 4.93 16.47 14.28
N LEU A 125 5.29 17.29 15.28
CA LEU A 125 6.58 17.18 15.95
C LEU A 125 6.76 15.85 16.67
N ASP A 126 5.69 15.34 17.31
CA ASP A 126 5.72 14.04 17.99
C ASP A 126 5.88 12.90 16.96
N SER A 127 5.18 12.96 15.82
CA SER A 127 5.39 12.01 14.70
C SER A 127 6.82 12.02 14.18
N MET A 128 7.49 13.18 14.17
CA MET A 128 8.89 13.30 13.74
C MET A 128 9.89 12.87 14.83
N ALA A 129 9.60 13.11 16.12
CA ALA A 129 10.48 12.70 17.22
C ALA A 129 10.49 11.18 17.45
N ALA A 130 9.36 10.51 17.15
CA ALA A 130 9.26 9.06 17.08
C ALA A 130 10.26 8.46 16.07
N TYR A 131 10.52 9.18 14.97
CA TYR A 131 11.47 8.80 13.94
C TYR A 131 12.93 8.87 14.44
N ASP A 132 13.33 10.00 15.03
CA ASP A 132 14.71 10.26 15.48
C ASP A 132 15.14 9.37 16.67
N SER A 133 14.26 9.19 17.66
CA SER A 133 14.57 8.50 18.93
C SER A 133 14.75 6.99 18.82
N SER A 134 14.45 6.42 17.66
CA SER A 134 14.63 5.00 17.36
C SER A 134 16.04 4.61 16.92
N SER A 135 16.97 5.58 16.87
CA SER A 135 18.34 5.38 16.40
C SER A 135 19.38 5.25 17.53
N ALA A 136 18.97 5.40 18.79
CA ALA A 136 19.89 5.51 19.93
C ALA A 136 19.56 4.53 21.06
N GLY A 137 20.23 3.37 21.08
CA GLY A 137 20.56 2.67 22.33
C GLY A 137 19.95 1.29 22.60
N GLY A 138 19.21 0.66 21.68
CA GLY A 138 18.70 -0.69 21.90
C GLY A 138 19.72 -1.81 21.60
N LYS A 139 19.55 -2.98 22.24
CA LYS A 139 20.27 -4.22 21.86
C LYS A 139 19.91 -4.54 20.41
N ILE A 140 20.92 -4.73 19.56
CA ILE A 140 20.71 -5.10 18.15
C ILE A 140 20.08 -6.49 18.11
N ILE A 141 18.87 -6.58 17.56
CA ILE A 141 18.10 -7.84 17.41
C ILE A 141 18.35 -8.44 16.04
N PHE A 142 18.46 -7.59 15.01
CA PHE A 142 18.52 -8.03 13.62
C PHE A 142 19.83 -7.67 12.92
N GLU A 143 20.28 -8.56 12.03
CA GLU A 143 21.42 -8.36 11.15
C GLU A 143 21.21 -7.19 10.18
N ASN A 144 22.32 -6.55 9.77
CA ASN A 144 22.31 -5.58 8.69
C ASN A 144 21.92 -6.27 7.38
N TYR A 145 21.23 -5.53 6.50
CA TYR A 145 21.07 -5.98 5.13
C TYR A 145 22.38 -5.81 4.37
N LEU A 146 22.62 -6.73 3.43
CA LEU A 146 23.69 -6.60 2.45
C LEU A 146 23.42 -5.40 1.53
N SER A 147 24.48 -4.84 0.96
CA SER A 147 24.37 -3.80 -0.04
C SER A 147 23.70 -4.32 -1.32
N HIS A 148 23.16 -3.39 -2.13
CA HIS A 148 22.50 -3.77 -3.37
C HIS A 148 23.45 -4.49 -4.34
N ASP A 149 24.72 -4.09 -4.37
CA ASP A 149 25.74 -4.67 -5.24
C ASP A 149 26.08 -6.10 -4.80
N GLU A 150 26.27 -6.33 -3.50
CA GLU A 150 26.50 -7.67 -2.94
C GLU A 150 25.32 -8.62 -3.20
N ILE A 151 24.08 -8.13 -3.08
CA ILE A 151 22.89 -8.91 -3.39
C ILE A 151 22.87 -9.27 -4.88
N THR A 152 23.17 -8.31 -5.75
CA THR A 152 23.14 -8.51 -7.22
C THR A 152 24.22 -9.49 -7.67
N GLU A 153 25.44 -9.34 -7.16
CA GLU A 153 26.54 -10.28 -7.40
C GLU A 153 26.22 -11.67 -6.84
N GLY A 154 25.65 -11.75 -5.64
CA GLY A 154 25.25 -13.01 -5.03
C GLY A 154 24.17 -13.73 -5.83
N ILE A 155 23.22 -12.99 -6.42
CA ILE A 155 22.21 -13.54 -7.33
C ILE A 155 22.87 -14.04 -8.62
N ALA A 156 23.79 -13.27 -9.21
CA ALA A 156 24.50 -13.67 -10.43
C ALA A 156 25.36 -14.93 -10.22
N ARG A 157 25.97 -15.07 -9.05
CA ARG A 157 26.72 -16.28 -8.64
C ARG A 157 25.82 -17.45 -8.23
N GLY A 158 24.52 -17.23 -8.07
CA GLY A 158 23.54 -18.23 -7.66
C GLY A 158 23.54 -18.56 -6.15
N VAL A 159 24.33 -17.84 -5.35
CA VAL A 159 24.44 -18.01 -3.89
C VAL A 159 23.22 -17.40 -3.17
N ILE A 160 22.76 -16.26 -3.68
CA ILE A 160 21.56 -15.59 -3.19
C ILE A 160 20.43 -15.87 -4.17
N LYS A 161 19.23 -16.09 -3.63
CA LYS A 161 18.02 -16.22 -4.43
C LYS A 161 17.03 -15.13 -4.07
N LYS A 162 16.24 -14.73 -5.06
CA LYS A 162 15.15 -13.77 -4.90
C LYS A 162 13.84 -14.54 -4.86
N GLY A 163 12.92 -14.15 -3.98
CA GLY A 163 11.61 -14.76 -3.91
C GLY A 163 10.59 -13.91 -3.17
N THR A 164 9.34 -14.34 -3.19
CA THR A 164 8.25 -13.73 -2.41
C THR A 164 8.22 -14.34 -1.02
N PHE A 165 8.27 -13.51 0.01
CA PHE A 165 8.19 -13.89 1.41
C PHE A 165 6.73 -14.07 1.83
N ALA A 166 6.41 -15.25 2.36
CA ALA A 166 5.06 -15.61 2.81
C ALA A 166 5.12 -16.11 4.25
N VAL A 167 4.45 -15.42 5.16
CA VAL A 167 4.39 -15.81 6.58
C VAL A 167 3.43 -16.99 6.75
N SER A 168 3.76 -17.93 7.63
CA SER A 168 2.87 -19.06 7.92
C SER A 168 1.62 -18.56 8.65
N ARG A 169 0.45 -19.03 8.19
CA ARG A 169 -0.84 -18.77 8.85
C ARG A 169 -0.96 -19.48 10.20
N GLU A 170 -0.15 -20.51 10.42
CA GLU A 170 -0.17 -21.33 11.63
C GLU A 170 0.89 -20.89 12.65
N ASN A 171 1.97 -20.25 12.21
CA ASN A 171 3.03 -19.76 13.08
C ASN A 171 3.61 -18.45 12.57
N TYR A 172 3.38 -17.34 13.28
CA TYR A 172 3.89 -16.03 12.87
C TYR A 172 5.42 -15.90 12.94
N ARG A 173 6.10 -16.84 13.61
CA ARG A 173 7.57 -16.91 13.68
C ARG A 173 8.18 -17.66 12.50
N GLU A 174 7.35 -18.25 11.66
CA GLU A 174 7.76 -19.06 10.50
C GLU A 174 7.31 -18.42 9.20
N ALA A 175 8.14 -18.58 8.17
CA ALA A 175 7.85 -18.10 6.84
C ALA A 175 8.47 -19.00 5.78
N TYR A 176 7.96 -18.86 4.56
CA TYR A 176 8.43 -19.54 3.38
C TYR A 176 8.77 -18.51 2.31
N VAL A 177 9.84 -18.77 1.56
CA VAL A 177 10.20 -17.96 0.41
C VAL A 177 10.12 -18.80 -0.83
N MET A 178 9.20 -18.45 -1.74
CA MET A 178 9.09 -19.09 -3.05
C MET A 178 10.20 -18.55 -3.94
N VAL A 179 11.24 -19.37 -4.15
CA VAL A 179 12.46 -19.00 -4.89
C VAL A 179 12.30 -19.25 -6.39
N ASP A 180 11.54 -20.29 -6.75
CA ASP A 180 11.29 -20.63 -8.14
C ASP A 180 9.84 -21.10 -8.31
N SER A 181 9.05 -20.28 -8.99
CA SER A 181 7.64 -20.55 -9.26
C SER A 181 7.44 -21.69 -10.27
N SER A 182 8.42 -21.99 -11.13
CA SER A 182 8.31 -23.04 -12.14
C SER A 182 8.48 -24.44 -11.53
N THR A 183 9.38 -24.56 -10.56
CA THR A 183 9.65 -25.81 -9.84
C THR A 183 8.90 -25.90 -8.51
N MET A 184 8.15 -24.86 -8.13
CA MET A 184 7.51 -24.71 -6.81
C MET A 184 8.49 -24.91 -5.65
N THR A 185 9.75 -24.51 -5.85
CA THR A 185 10.79 -24.63 -4.83
C THR A 185 10.63 -23.51 -3.80
N SER A 186 10.44 -23.89 -2.54
CA SER A 186 10.35 -22.97 -1.41
C SER A 186 11.43 -23.27 -0.36
N TRP A 187 11.93 -22.21 0.27
CA TRP A 187 12.87 -22.29 1.39
C TRP A 187 12.20 -21.84 2.68
N PHE A 188 12.49 -22.54 3.77
CA PHE A 188 11.93 -22.27 5.08
C PHE A 188 12.76 -21.22 5.82
N ILE A 189 12.11 -20.33 6.55
CA ILE A 189 12.75 -19.29 7.36
C ILE A 189 12.03 -19.22 8.69
N GLN A 190 12.78 -19.06 9.79
CA GLN A 190 12.22 -18.99 11.13
C GLN A 190 12.92 -17.95 12.01
N GLY A 191 12.17 -17.38 12.94
CA GLY A 191 12.67 -16.49 13.98
C GLY A 191 13.35 -15.22 13.44
N THR A 192 14.51 -14.89 13.97
CA THR A 192 15.28 -13.68 13.60
C THR A 192 15.79 -13.73 12.16
N ASN A 193 15.86 -14.91 11.53
CA ASN A 193 16.26 -15.08 10.13
C ASN A 193 15.24 -14.48 9.14
N CYS A 194 14.00 -14.22 9.56
CA CYS A 194 13.03 -13.45 8.79
C CYS A 194 13.49 -11.99 8.55
N ASN A 195 14.40 -11.49 9.39
CA ASN A 195 15.12 -10.23 9.23
C ASN A 195 14.25 -9.05 8.75
N ARG A 196 13.24 -8.67 9.55
CA ARG A 196 12.36 -7.53 9.31
C ARG A 196 11.64 -7.55 7.95
N ALA A 197 11.39 -8.73 7.38
CA ALA A 197 10.50 -8.92 6.23
C ALA A 197 9.03 -8.91 6.67
N ILE A 198 8.15 -8.50 5.76
CA ILE A 198 6.69 -8.55 5.93
C ILE A 198 6.08 -9.45 4.86
N ASP A 199 4.93 -10.05 5.14
CA ASP A 199 4.18 -10.86 4.18
C ASP A 199 3.99 -10.14 2.82
N GLY A 200 4.32 -10.87 1.75
CA GLY A 200 4.31 -10.37 0.38
C GLY A 200 5.53 -9.55 -0.04
N ASP A 201 6.50 -9.28 0.86
CA ASP A 201 7.77 -8.65 0.48
C ASP A 201 8.52 -9.50 -0.55
N ILE A 202 9.22 -8.84 -1.49
CA ILE A 202 10.19 -9.51 -2.35
C ILE A 202 11.55 -9.43 -1.66
N VAL A 203 12.09 -10.58 -1.29
CA VAL A 203 13.28 -10.70 -0.44
C VAL A 203 14.43 -11.38 -1.17
N ALA A 204 15.65 -11.04 -0.75
CA ALA A 204 16.87 -11.75 -1.09
C ALA A 204 17.22 -12.70 0.07
N VAL A 205 17.37 -13.98 -0.24
CA VAL A 205 17.60 -15.05 0.74
C VAL A 205 18.88 -15.81 0.44
N GLN A 206 19.54 -16.24 1.50
CA GLN A 206 20.72 -17.08 1.46
C GLN A 206 20.46 -18.35 2.27
N LEU A 207 20.81 -19.50 1.71
CA LEU A 207 20.66 -20.79 2.38
C LEU A 207 21.65 -20.91 3.54
N LEU A 208 21.19 -21.41 4.68
CA LEU A 208 22.04 -21.73 5.81
C LEU A 208 22.77 -23.07 5.58
N PRO A 209 23.90 -23.31 6.28
CA PRO A 209 24.54 -24.61 6.33
C PRO A 209 23.56 -25.74 6.68
N GLU A 210 23.76 -26.96 6.15
CA GLU A 210 22.85 -28.10 6.34
C GLU A 210 22.66 -28.50 7.81
N ASP A 211 23.63 -28.20 8.67
CA ASP A 211 23.59 -28.42 10.12
C ASP A 211 22.64 -27.46 10.86
N GLU A 212 22.30 -26.32 10.24
CA GLU A 212 21.33 -25.35 10.76
C GLU A 212 19.92 -25.54 10.17
N TRP A 213 19.72 -26.56 9.35
CA TRP A 213 18.40 -26.83 8.78
C TRP A 213 17.42 -27.32 9.84
N THR A 214 16.21 -26.79 9.77
CA THR A 214 15.18 -26.94 10.79
C THR A 214 13.87 -27.47 10.21
N LEU A 215 12.95 -27.80 11.10
CA LEU A 215 11.62 -28.29 10.75
C LEU A 215 10.59 -27.31 11.30
N PRO A 216 9.46 -27.12 10.60
CA PRO A 216 8.34 -26.35 11.12
C PRO A 216 7.86 -26.93 12.46
N GLU A 217 7.50 -26.05 13.37
CA GLU A 217 6.94 -26.44 14.65
C GLU A 217 5.56 -27.08 14.44
N LYS A 218 5.27 -28.15 15.18
CA LYS A 218 3.95 -28.78 15.15
C LYS A 218 2.89 -28.00 15.93
N LYS A 219 3.31 -26.99 16.69
CA LYS A 219 2.43 -26.19 17.53
C LYS A 219 1.96 -24.99 16.70
N VAL A 220 0.65 -24.83 16.58
CA VAL A 220 0.07 -23.60 16.05
C VAL A 220 0.37 -22.46 17.03
N CYS A 221 1.11 -21.46 16.57
CA CYS A 221 1.51 -20.28 17.32
C CYS A 221 0.92 -19.03 16.66
N LEU A 222 -0.30 -18.68 17.08
CA LEU A 222 -0.96 -17.45 16.66
C LEU A 222 -0.68 -16.35 17.68
N ARG A 223 -0.37 -15.16 17.17
CA ARG A 223 0.04 -14.02 17.99
C ARG A 223 -1.03 -13.63 19.00
N ASP A 224 -2.28 -13.51 18.56
CA ASP A 224 -3.43 -13.14 19.39
C ASP A 224 -3.74 -14.17 20.49
N VAL A 225 -3.49 -15.45 20.23
CA VAL A 225 -3.64 -16.52 21.25
C VAL A 225 -2.54 -16.43 22.29
N GLU A 226 -1.28 -16.30 21.87
CA GLU A 226 -0.12 -16.16 22.77
C GLU A 226 -0.30 -14.94 23.69
N ASP A 227 -0.84 -13.85 23.14
CA ASP A 227 -1.14 -12.64 23.90
C ASP A 227 -2.26 -12.83 24.94
N MET A 228 -3.30 -13.61 24.63
CA MET A 228 -4.35 -13.94 25.60
C MET A 228 -3.82 -14.83 26.73
N GLU A 229 -2.89 -15.74 26.43
CA GLU A 229 -2.20 -16.54 27.43
C GLU A 229 -1.31 -15.65 28.32
N LEU A 230 -0.55 -14.72 27.73
CA LEU A 230 0.28 -13.74 28.43
C LEU A 230 -0.53 -12.74 29.27
N LYS A 231 -1.76 -12.35 28.89
CA LYS A 231 -2.62 -11.47 29.71
C LYS A 231 -2.95 -12.02 31.11
N SER A 232 -2.71 -13.30 31.36
CA SER A 232 -2.87 -13.92 32.68
C SER A 232 -1.65 -13.77 33.62
N SER A 233 -0.53 -13.26 33.12
CA SER A 233 0.70 -13.01 33.88
C SER A 233 1.31 -11.67 33.47
N ASP A 234 1.51 -10.77 34.43
CA ASP A 234 1.98 -9.38 34.27
C ASP A 234 2.94 -9.14 33.10
N TYR A 235 2.64 -8.12 32.29
CA TYR A 235 3.40 -7.63 31.12
C TYR A 235 4.75 -6.98 31.46
N GLU A 236 5.50 -7.55 32.41
CA GLU A 236 6.86 -7.14 32.77
C GLU A 236 7.87 -8.29 32.70
N ALA A 237 7.56 -9.38 31.98
CA ALA A 237 8.62 -10.23 31.48
C ALA A 237 9.20 -9.55 30.24
N GLU A 238 10.39 -8.94 30.39
CA GLU A 238 11.35 -8.90 29.29
C GLU A 238 11.36 -10.30 28.68
N GLU A 239 10.83 -10.43 27.44
CA GLU A 239 10.92 -11.70 26.72
C GLU A 239 12.40 -12.03 26.60
N SER A 240 12.85 -12.97 27.43
CA SER A 240 14.23 -13.42 27.50
C SER A 240 14.65 -13.89 26.13
N ASP A 241 15.82 -13.43 25.69
CA ASP A 241 16.52 -13.76 24.44
C ASP A 241 16.95 -15.25 24.33
N GLU A 242 16.30 -16.16 25.04
CA GLU A 242 16.58 -17.60 25.07
C GLU A 242 15.46 -18.42 24.43
N ASP A 243 15.12 -18.13 23.18
CA ASP A 243 14.32 -19.05 22.35
C ASP A 243 15.09 -19.40 21.06
N VAL A 244 16.32 -19.89 21.24
CA VAL A 244 16.95 -20.74 20.23
C VAL A 244 16.35 -22.14 20.42
N PRO A 245 15.64 -22.71 19.43
CA PRO A 245 15.06 -24.05 19.58
C PRO A 245 16.15 -25.06 19.89
N LYS A 246 16.09 -25.70 21.07
CA LYS A 246 16.93 -26.87 21.38
C LYS A 246 16.52 -27.98 20.43
N VAL A 247 17.38 -28.23 19.43
CA VAL A 247 17.22 -29.25 18.38
C VAL A 247 16.93 -30.62 19.01
N LYS A 248 15.66 -31.01 19.07
CA LYS A 248 15.27 -32.41 19.29
C LYS A 248 15.23 -33.08 17.92
N ARG A 249 16.28 -33.84 17.60
CA ARG A 249 16.38 -34.63 16.36
C ARG A 249 15.19 -35.60 16.26
N ALA A 250 14.24 -35.30 15.38
CA ALA A 250 13.20 -36.22 14.94
C ALA A 250 13.61 -36.92 13.63
N LYS A 251 13.05 -38.11 13.36
CA LYS A 251 13.36 -39.02 12.23
C LYS A 251 12.95 -38.52 10.83
N ILE A 252 12.74 -37.21 10.65
CA ILE A 252 12.32 -36.58 9.39
C ILE A 252 13.47 -35.70 8.91
N ALA A 253 13.79 -35.75 7.60
CA ALA A 253 14.85 -34.92 7.03
C ALA A 253 14.51 -33.43 7.22
N PRO A 254 15.44 -32.61 7.73
CA PRO A 254 15.19 -31.19 7.97
C PRO A 254 14.98 -30.45 6.65
N LEU A 255 14.18 -29.38 6.67
CA LEU A 255 13.90 -28.58 5.49
C LEU A 255 15.05 -27.58 5.22
N PRO A 256 15.37 -27.31 3.94
CA PRO A 256 16.31 -26.25 3.58
C PRO A 256 15.92 -24.93 4.25
N THR A 257 16.73 -24.50 5.22
CA THR A 257 16.48 -23.29 6.01
C THR A 257 17.35 -22.16 5.48
N ALA A 258 16.75 -21.00 5.28
CA ALA A 258 17.41 -19.82 4.75
C ALA A 258 17.27 -18.64 5.71
N LYS A 259 18.06 -17.59 5.44
CA LYS A 259 17.90 -16.29 6.09
C LYS A 259 17.70 -15.18 5.06
N VAL A 260 16.91 -14.19 5.44
CA VAL A 260 16.71 -12.97 4.65
C VAL A 260 17.92 -12.06 4.84
N VAL A 261 18.63 -11.78 3.75
CA VAL A 261 19.84 -10.93 3.72
C VAL A 261 19.57 -9.53 3.18
N GLY A 262 18.39 -9.30 2.59
CA GLY A 262 17.98 -8.00 2.08
C GLY A 262 16.54 -8.00 1.59
N ILE A 263 15.95 -6.80 1.51
CA ILE A 263 14.60 -6.61 0.97
C ILE A 263 14.72 -5.89 -0.36
N MET A 264 14.28 -6.54 -1.44
CA MET A 264 14.36 -5.99 -2.79
C MET A 264 13.16 -5.09 -3.11
N LYS A 265 11.97 -5.44 -2.62
CA LYS A 265 10.75 -4.64 -2.76
C LYS A 265 9.86 -4.84 -1.55
N ARG A 266 9.49 -3.72 -0.91
CA ARG A 266 8.52 -3.70 0.19
C ARG A 266 7.09 -3.81 -0.32
N ASN A 267 6.26 -4.51 0.43
CA ASN A 267 4.81 -4.63 0.24
C ASN A 267 4.03 -3.87 1.33
N TRP A 268 4.59 -2.78 1.83
CA TRP A 268 3.94 -1.96 2.84
C TRP A 268 2.74 -1.22 2.26
N ARG A 269 1.64 -1.28 3.01
CA ARG A 269 0.40 -0.55 2.75
C ARG A 269 -0.11 0.07 4.06
N PRO A 270 -1.10 0.96 4.02
CA PRO A 270 -1.86 1.29 5.21
C PRO A 270 -2.55 0.02 5.73
N TYR A 271 -2.46 -0.22 7.04
CA TYR A 271 -3.06 -1.36 7.71
C TYR A 271 -4.15 -0.87 8.64
N CYS A 272 -5.31 -1.52 8.60
CA CYS A 272 -6.45 -1.31 9.48
C CYS A 272 -6.34 -2.24 10.69
N GLY A 273 -6.69 -1.76 11.87
CA GLY A 273 -6.51 -2.52 13.10
C GLY A 273 -6.98 -1.78 14.32
N ILE A 274 -6.45 -2.17 15.47
CA ILE A 274 -6.81 -1.61 16.78
C ILE A 274 -5.57 -1.16 17.54
N LEU A 275 -5.74 -0.16 18.41
CA LEU A 275 -4.71 0.25 19.33
C LEU A 275 -4.66 -0.68 20.55
N MET A 276 -3.48 -1.18 20.87
CA MET A 276 -3.16 -1.84 22.13
C MET A 276 -2.44 -0.84 23.02
N ARG A 277 -3.21 -0.28 23.97
CA ARG A 277 -2.70 0.71 24.91
C ARG A 277 -1.60 0.10 25.79
N SER A 278 -0.62 0.93 26.13
CA SER A 278 0.40 0.56 27.12
C SER A 278 -0.19 0.70 28.52
N GLN A 279 0.15 -0.21 29.42
CA GLN A 279 -0.32 -0.17 30.81
C GLN A 279 0.24 1.04 31.59
N LEU A 280 1.32 1.65 31.08
CA LEU A 280 1.91 2.85 31.65
C LEU A 280 1.03 4.08 31.32
N LYS A 281 0.43 4.69 32.36
CA LYS A 281 -0.54 5.79 32.24
C LYS A 281 -0.06 7.02 31.46
N SER A 282 1.26 7.23 31.34
CA SER A 282 1.86 8.36 30.61
C SER A 282 2.72 7.91 29.41
N ALA A 283 2.64 6.65 29.01
CA ALA A 283 3.36 6.21 27.82
C ALA A 283 2.71 6.84 26.58
N ARG A 284 3.55 7.45 25.75
CA ARG A 284 3.17 7.90 24.40
C ARG A 284 3.28 6.79 23.36
N ARG A 285 4.07 5.75 23.68
CA ARG A 285 4.32 4.60 22.81
C ARG A 285 3.31 3.51 23.07
N HIS A 286 2.64 3.09 22.00
CA HIS A 286 1.62 2.05 22.01
C HIS A 286 1.93 1.02 20.93
N LEU A 287 1.32 -0.15 21.04
CA LEU A 287 1.35 -1.14 19.98
C LEU A 287 0.04 -1.06 19.20
N PHE A 288 0.13 -1.10 17.89
CA PHE A 288 -1.00 -1.27 16.99
C PHE A 288 -1.05 -2.73 16.57
N CYS A 289 -2.23 -3.33 16.62
CA CYS A 289 -2.50 -4.68 16.17
C CYS A 289 -3.24 -4.62 14.83
N PRO A 290 -2.57 -4.92 13.70
CA PRO A 290 -3.23 -5.04 12.40
C PRO A 290 -4.34 -6.10 12.42
N SER A 291 -5.36 -5.91 11.58
CA SER A 291 -6.44 -6.90 11.42
C SER A 291 -5.95 -8.14 10.66
N ASP A 292 -4.99 -7.97 9.76
CA ASP A 292 -4.27 -9.07 9.13
C ASP A 292 -3.24 -9.66 10.10
N ARG A 293 -3.46 -10.93 10.48
CA ARG A 293 -2.63 -11.68 11.44
C ARG A 293 -1.21 -11.96 10.93
N LEU A 294 -0.98 -11.86 9.62
CA LEU A 294 0.34 -12.06 9.01
C LEU A 294 1.26 -10.85 9.20
N ILE A 295 0.68 -9.69 9.54
CA ILE A 295 1.42 -8.46 9.74
C ILE A 295 1.82 -8.35 11.21
N PRO A 296 3.10 -8.08 11.53
CA PRO A 296 3.51 -7.88 12.90
C PRO A 296 2.87 -6.63 13.48
N ARG A 297 2.72 -6.62 14.81
CA ARG A 297 2.38 -5.41 15.56
C ARG A 297 3.31 -4.25 15.19
N ILE A 298 2.74 -3.05 15.15
CA ILE A 298 3.46 -1.84 14.78
C ILE A 298 3.52 -0.94 16.01
N ARG A 299 4.71 -0.45 16.37
CA ARG A 299 4.82 0.55 17.43
C ARG A 299 4.47 1.91 16.86
N ILE A 300 3.52 2.59 17.50
CA ILE A 300 3.12 3.95 17.15
C ILE A 300 3.23 4.87 18.36
N GLU A 301 3.40 6.16 18.11
CA GLU A 301 3.39 7.21 19.13
C GLU A 301 2.13 8.07 18.99
N THR A 302 1.36 8.22 20.08
CA THR A 302 0.16 9.05 20.11
C THR A 302 -0.19 9.46 21.54
N GLU A 303 -0.71 10.67 21.71
CA GLU A 303 -1.29 11.14 22.98
C GLU A 303 -2.80 10.86 23.08
N GLN A 304 -3.42 10.41 21.98
CA GLN A 304 -4.87 10.20 21.87
C GLN A 304 -5.29 8.76 22.17
N ALA A 305 -4.49 8.02 22.93
CA ALA A 305 -4.71 6.59 23.17
C ALA A 305 -6.08 6.28 23.77
N ASP A 306 -6.57 7.14 24.68
CA ASP A 306 -7.90 7.00 25.31
C ASP A 306 -9.06 6.97 24.30
N ILE A 307 -8.94 7.74 23.21
CA ILE A 307 -9.99 7.82 22.19
C ILE A 307 -9.83 6.67 21.19
N LEU A 308 -8.60 6.45 20.73
CA LEU A 308 -8.28 5.51 19.66
C LEU A 308 -8.41 4.04 20.08
N GLU A 309 -8.29 3.71 21.37
CA GLU A 309 -8.46 2.34 21.90
C GLU A 309 -9.85 1.76 21.63
N SER A 310 -10.87 2.61 21.51
CA SER A 310 -12.25 2.20 21.22
C SER A 310 -12.60 2.15 19.73
N GLN A 311 -11.63 2.39 18.85
CA GLN A 311 -11.84 2.61 17.42
C GLN A 311 -11.00 1.67 16.56
N ARG A 312 -11.54 1.36 15.38
CA ARG A 312 -10.76 0.86 14.25
C ARG A 312 -9.95 2.02 13.69
N ILE A 313 -8.64 1.84 13.55
CA ILE A 313 -7.72 2.88 13.07
C ILE A 313 -6.86 2.34 11.94
N VAL A 314 -6.34 3.27 11.13
CA VAL A 314 -5.39 2.99 10.05
C VAL A 314 -4.01 3.48 10.45
N VAL A 315 -3.00 2.61 10.30
CA VAL A 315 -1.59 2.90 10.59
C VAL A 315 -0.75 2.55 9.37
N SER A 316 0.28 3.35 9.09
CA SER A 316 1.28 3.05 8.06
C SER A 316 2.63 2.77 8.70
N ILE A 317 3.37 1.80 8.16
CA ILE A 317 4.75 1.51 8.58
C ILE A 317 5.70 2.52 7.93
N ASP A 318 6.58 3.09 8.74
CA ASP A 318 7.60 4.05 8.32
C ASP A 318 8.96 3.38 8.15
N GLN A 319 9.36 2.60 9.15
CA GLN A 319 10.65 1.91 9.16
C GLN A 319 10.66 0.75 10.14
N TRP A 320 11.62 -0.15 9.98
CA TRP A 320 11.90 -1.19 10.96
C TRP A 320 13.39 -1.15 11.32
N PRO A 321 13.75 -0.47 12.43
CA PRO A 321 15.12 -0.41 12.92
C PRO A 321 15.62 -1.77 13.41
N ARG A 322 16.94 -1.95 13.46
CA ARG A 322 17.58 -3.23 13.81
C ARG A 322 17.51 -3.60 15.29
N ASP A 323 17.38 -2.59 16.13
CA ASP A 323 17.27 -2.66 17.57
C ASP A 323 15.80 -2.70 18.04
N SER A 324 14.85 -2.70 17.10
CA SER A 324 13.43 -2.74 17.40
C SER A 324 12.79 -4.05 16.96
N ARG A 325 12.19 -4.77 17.92
CA ARG A 325 11.41 -5.98 17.65
C ARG A 325 10.17 -5.74 16.77
N TYR A 326 9.59 -4.54 16.85
CA TYR A 326 8.40 -4.15 16.09
C TYR A 326 8.75 -3.06 15.07
N PRO A 327 8.15 -3.06 13.87
CA PRO A 327 8.22 -1.91 12.99
C PRO A 327 7.67 -0.66 13.68
N LEU A 328 8.19 0.49 13.30
CA LEU A 328 7.68 1.80 13.68
C LEU A 328 6.73 2.29 12.61
N GLY A 329 5.64 2.91 13.04
CA GLY A 329 4.68 3.51 12.14
C GLY A 329 3.98 4.71 12.76
N HIS A 330 3.13 5.33 11.97
CA HIS A 330 2.32 6.46 12.38
C HIS A 330 0.84 6.21 12.13
N TYR A 331 0.03 6.82 12.98
CA TYR A 331 -1.41 6.89 12.81
C TYR A 331 -1.77 7.73 11.57
N VAL A 332 -2.70 7.22 10.75
CA VAL A 332 -3.19 7.89 9.55
C VAL A 332 -4.57 8.50 9.80
N ARG A 333 -5.54 7.68 10.21
CA ARG A 333 -6.93 8.10 10.48
C ARG A 333 -7.67 7.08 11.33
N ALA A 334 -8.73 7.52 12.00
CA ALA A 334 -9.73 6.66 12.60
C ALA A 334 -10.81 6.34 11.57
N LEU A 335 -11.32 5.11 11.60
CA LEU A 335 -12.43 4.66 10.77
C LEU A 335 -13.73 4.88 11.55
N GLY A 336 -13.80 4.33 12.75
CA GLY A 336 -14.95 4.47 13.63
C GLY A 336 -14.90 3.47 14.77
N LYS A 337 -16.03 3.28 15.46
CA LYS A 337 -16.11 2.44 16.67
C LYS A 337 -15.95 0.95 16.32
N ILE A 338 -15.21 0.22 17.17
CA ILE A 338 -15.07 -1.23 17.04
C ILE A 338 -16.44 -1.91 17.19
N GLY A 339 -16.74 -2.85 16.29
CA GLY A 339 -18.01 -3.61 16.29
C GLY A 339 -19.19 -2.89 15.62
N ASP A 340 -18.98 -1.69 15.07
CA ASP A 340 -19.95 -1.07 14.17
C ASP A 340 -19.92 -1.74 12.79
N GLN A 341 -21.09 -2.17 12.29
CA GLN A 341 -21.17 -2.96 11.06
C GLN A 341 -20.58 -2.23 9.83
N GLU A 342 -20.86 -0.94 9.68
CA GLU A 342 -20.36 -0.16 8.54
C GLU A 342 -18.83 -0.06 8.59
N ILE A 343 -18.29 0.14 9.79
CA ILE A 343 -16.84 0.26 10.01
C ILE A 343 -16.12 -1.06 9.79
N GLU A 344 -16.66 -2.18 10.27
CA GLU A 344 -16.06 -3.51 10.05
C GLU A 344 -16.08 -3.89 8.56
N ASN A 345 -17.13 -3.50 7.83
CA ASN A 345 -17.19 -3.63 6.38
C ASN A 345 -16.13 -2.75 5.69
N GLU A 346 -15.97 -1.48 6.09
CA GLU A 346 -14.93 -0.60 5.52
C GLU A 346 -13.51 -1.18 5.77
N VAL A 347 -13.25 -1.68 6.99
CA VAL A 347 -11.98 -2.36 7.32
C VAL A 347 -11.71 -3.54 6.38
N LEU A 348 -12.72 -4.38 6.14
CA LEU A 348 -12.58 -5.55 5.28
C LEU A 348 -12.23 -5.14 3.85
N LEU A 349 -12.91 -4.13 3.32
CA LEU A 349 -12.66 -3.61 1.97
C LEU A 349 -11.26 -3.01 1.84
N LEU A 350 -10.81 -2.23 2.83
CA LEU A 350 -9.47 -1.64 2.83
C LEU A 350 -8.36 -2.68 2.95
N GLU A 351 -8.53 -3.71 3.78
CA GLU A 351 -7.52 -4.77 3.95
C GLU A 351 -7.32 -5.61 2.68
N HIS A 352 -8.35 -5.75 1.86
CA HIS A 352 -8.30 -6.49 0.59
C HIS A 352 -8.10 -5.59 -0.63
N ASP A 353 -7.79 -4.31 -0.43
CA ASP A 353 -7.59 -3.31 -1.48
C ASP A 353 -8.78 -3.23 -2.47
N ILE A 354 -10.00 -3.36 -1.93
CA ILE A 354 -11.24 -3.29 -2.71
C ILE A 354 -11.67 -1.82 -2.81
N PRO A 355 -11.61 -1.20 -4.01
CA PRO A 355 -12.06 0.17 -4.22
C PRO A 355 -13.57 0.27 -4.01
N HIS A 356 -13.99 1.04 -3.01
CA HIS A 356 -15.39 1.23 -2.63
C HIS A 356 -15.80 2.71 -2.62
N ALA A 357 -14.97 3.57 -3.21
CA ALA A 357 -15.33 4.96 -3.44
C ALA A 357 -16.43 5.05 -4.53
N PRO A 358 -17.27 6.09 -4.48
CA PRO A 358 -18.18 6.41 -5.58
C PRO A 358 -17.42 6.58 -6.89
N PHE A 359 -18.09 6.28 -8.01
CA PHE A 359 -17.56 6.54 -9.34
C PHE A 359 -17.32 8.04 -9.55
N SER A 360 -16.23 8.38 -10.24
CA SER A 360 -15.87 9.77 -10.53
C SER A 360 -16.77 10.39 -11.59
N ASP A 361 -16.83 11.73 -11.64
CA ASP A 361 -17.62 12.45 -12.64
C ASP A 361 -17.22 12.06 -14.08
N ALA A 362 -15.92 11.85 -14.34
CA ALA A 362 -15.43 11.39 -15.64
C ALA A 362 -15.97 10.01 -16.05
N VAL A 363 -16.18 9.11 -15.09
CA VAL A 363 -16.82 7.80 -15.33
C VAL A 363 -18.31 7.99 -15.61
N LEU A 364 -18.99 8.86 -14.84
CA LEU A 364 -20.42 9.13 -15.01
C LEU A 364 -20.73 9.82 -16.33
N GLU A 365 -19.84 10.69 -16.83
CA GLU A 365 -19.95 11.34 -18.15
C GLU A 365 -19.88 10.34 -19.33
N CYS A 366 -19.34 9.14 -19.11
CA CYS A 366 -19.32 8.09 -20.12
C CYS A 366 -20.67 7.36 -20.26
N LEU A 367 -21.60 7.57 -19.31
CA LEU A 367 -22.90 6.90 -19.33
C LEU A 367 -23.79 7.47 -20.43
N PRO A 368 -24.59 6.62 -21.10
CA PRO A 368 -25.61 7.10 -22.03
C PRO A 368 -26.69 7.90 -21.28
N GLY A 369 -27.41 8.77 -21.99
CA GLY A 369 -28.57 9.46 -21.43
C GLY A 369 -29.72 8.52 -21.09
N GLU A 370 -30.61 8.94 -20.18
CA GLU A 370 -31.72 8.12 -19.66
C GLU A 370 -32.70 7.59 -20.71
N ASN A 371 -32.73 8.19 -21.91
CA ASN A 371 -33.63 7.81 -23.01
C ASN A 371 -33.02 6.83 -24.01
N TRP A 372 -32.07 5.99 -23.58
CA TRP A 372 -31.44 5.00 -24.45
C TRP A 372 -32.47 4.02 -25.03
N LYS A 373 -32.29 3.64 -26.29
CA LYS A 373 -33.08 2.63 -26.98
C LYS A 373 -32.13 1.69 -27.74
N PRO A 374 -32.49 0.40 -27.86
CA PRO A 374 -31.70 -0.54 -28.64
C PRO A 374 -31.52 -0.06 -30.08
N ASP A 375 -30.27 -0.06 -30.53
CA ASP A 375 -29.95 0.11 -31.94
C ASP A 375 -30.24 -1.20 -32.68
N LEU A 376 -30.97 -1.13 -33.79
CA LEU A 376 -31.31 -2.29 -34.62
C LEU A 376 -30.56 -2.25 -35.96
N GLN A 377 -29.63 -1.32 -36.15
CA GLN A 377 -28.87 -1.23 -37.38
C GLN A 377 -27.90 -2.42 -37.53
N PRO A 378 -27.67 -2.89 -38.77
CA PRO A 378 -26.66 -3.90 -39.05
C PRO A 378 -25.28 -3.50 -38.48
N PRO A 379 -24.52 -4.44 -37.89
CA PRO A 379 -24.63 -5.90 -38.02
C PRO A 379 -25.53 -6.59 -36.98
N ARG A 380 -26.37 -5.87 -36.23
CA ARG A 380 -27.25 -6.49 -35.21
C ARG A 380 -28.35 -7.33 -35.85
N ILE A 381 -28.67 -8.46 -35.20
CA ILE A 381 -29.72 -9.40 -35.62
C ILE A 381 -30.89 -9.28 -34.65
N ASP A 382 -32.11 -9.12 -35.18
CA ASP A 382 -33.32 -9.02 -34.37
C ASP A 382 -33.81 -10.40 -33.92
N LEU A 383 -33.65 -10.69 -32.63
CA LEU A 383 -34.06 -11.93 -31.99
C LEU A 383 -35.27 -11.76 -31.05
N ARG A 384 -35.91 -10.59 -31.03
CA ARG A 384 -37.03 -10.28 -30.09
C ARG A 384 -38.27 -11.14 -30.29
N HIS A 385 -38.37 -11.82 -31.42
CA HIS A 385 -39.44 -12.77 -31.73
C HIS A 385 -39.28 -14.12 -31.01
N LEU A 386 -38.13 -14.39 -30.38
CA LEU A 386 -37.87 -15.62 -29.63
C LEU A 386 -38.39 -15.50 -28.19
N THR A 387 -38.88 -16.61 -27.64
CA THR A 387 -39.21 -16.72 -26.22
C THR A 387 -37.93 -16.93 -25.42
N ILE A 388 -37.46 -15.87 -24.76
CA ILE A 388 -36.24 -15.85 -23.96
C ILE A 388 -36.62 -15.71 -22.48
N CYS A 389 -35.94 -16.44 -21.59
CA CYS A 389 -36.08 -16.29 -20.14
C CYS A 389 -34.72 -16.29 -19.44
N SER A 390 -34.62 -15.63 -18.29
CA SER A 390 -33.48 -15.75 -17.39
C SER A 390 -33.85 -16.61 -16.17
N VAL A 391 -32.85 -17.16 -15.48
CA VAL A 391 -33.04 -17.96 -14.27
C VAL A 391 -32.05 -17.46 -13.21
N ASP A 392 -32.53 -16.54 -12.37
CA ASP A 392 -31.69 -15.82 -11.42
C ASP A 392 -32.12 -16.05 -9.96
N PRO A 393 -31.22 -15.85 -8.99
CA PRO A 393 -31.57 -15.81 -7.57
C PRO A 393 -32.62 -14.74 -7.24
N LEU A 394 -33.38 -14.97 -6.17
CA LEU A 394 -34.34 -13.99 -5.65
C LEU A 394 -33.62 -12.66 -5.31
N GLY A 395 -34.08 -11.56 -5.91
CA GLY A 395 -33.51 -10.22 -5.70
C GLY A 395 -32.33 -9.87 -6.61
N CYS A 396 -31.98 -10.71 -7.58
CA CYS A 396 -31.01 -10.37 -8.62
C CYS A 396 -31.46 -9.13 -9.41
N THR A 397 -30.54 -8.19 -9.63
CA THR A 397 -30.80 -6.94 -10.37
C THR A 397 -29.92 -6.78 -11.60
N ASP A 398 -28.87 -7.59 -11.68
CA ASP A 398 -27.78 -7.65 -12.64
C ASP A 398 -27.87 -8.95 -13.44
N ILE A 399 -28.97 -9.07 -14.20
CA ILE A 399 -29.22 -10.24 -15.06
C ILE A 399 -28.27 -10.20 -16.27
N ASP A 400 -27.21 -11.01 -16.22
CA ASP A 400 -26.16 -11.04 -17.23
C ASP A 400 -26.45 -12.01 -18.38
N ASP A 401 -27.22 -13.08 -18.11
CA ASP A 401 -27.53 -14.12 -19.07
C ASP A 401 -29.03 -14.42 -19.19
N ALA A 402 -29.45 -14.76 -20.40
CA ALA A 402 -30.78 -15.24 -20.69
C ALA A 402 -30.70 -16.38 -21.72
N LEU A 403 -31.65 -17.29 -21.68
CA LEU A 403 -31.63 -18.53 -22.43
C LEU A 403 -32.89 -18.69 -23.27
N HIS A 404 -32.73 -19.38 -24.39
CA HIS A 404 -33.87 -19.96 -25.10
C HIS A 404 -33.53 -21.35 -25.62
N CYS A 405 -34.56 -22.17 -25.82
CA CYS A 405 -34.46 -23.45 -26.48
C CYS A 405 -35.69 -23.64 -27.37
N ARG A 406 -35.49 -23.94 -28.66
CA ARG A 406 -36.60 -24.25 -29.58
C ARG A 406 -36.27 -25.42 -30.49
N PRO A 407 -37.27 -26.23 -30.88
CA PRO A 407 -37.08 -27.27 -31.89
C PRO A 407 -36.93 -26.67 -33.28
N LEU A 408 -36.15 -27.35 -34.12
CA LEU A 408 -35.98 -27.07 -35.55
C LEU A 408 -36.61 -28.18 -36.39
N ASP A 409 -37.01 -27.86 -37.62
CA ASP A 409 -37.70 -28.78 -38.55
C ASP A 409 -36.87 -30.02 -38.91
N ASN A 410 -35.55 -29.93 -38.79
CA ASN A 410 -34.61 -31.01 -39.05
C ASN A 410 -34.43 -31.97 -37.86
N GLY A 411 -35.21 -31.80 -36.79
CA GLY A 411 -35.16 -32.63 -35.59
C GLY A 411 -34.06 -32.25 -34.57
N PHE A 412 -33.29 -31.19 -34.85
CA PHE A 412 -32.35 -30.63 -33.87
C PHE A 412 -33.03 -29.59 -32.97
N LEU A 413 -32.35 -29.22 -31.88
CA LEU A 413 -32.73 -28.10 -31.03
C LEU A 413 -31.76 -26.93 -31.27
N GLU A 414 -32.31 -25.72 -31.37
CA GLU A 414 -31.55 -24.50 -31.25
C GLU A 414 -31.55 -24.07 -29.79
N VAL A 415 -30.37 -23.94 -29.20
CA VAL A 415 -30.17 -23.41 -27.85
C VAL A 415 -29.35 -22.14 -27.99
N GLY A 416 -29.91 -21.02 -27.51
CA GLY A 416 -29.19 -19.75 -27.48
C GLY A 416 -28.93 -19.30 -26.05
N VAL A 417 -27.68 -18.91 -25.82
CA VAL A 417 -27.25 -18.20 -24.62
C VAL A 417 -27.02 -16.75 -25.01
N HIS A 418 -27.80 -15.86 -24.43
CA HIS A 418 -27.78 -14.43 -24.69
C HIS A 418 -27.09 -13.75 -23.51
N ILE A 419 -26.02 -13.00 -23.78
CA ILE A 419 -25.21 -12.32 -22.75
C ILE A 419 -25.40 -10.82 -22.90
N ALA A 420 -25.47 -10.10 -21.78
CA ALA A 420 -25.52 -8.65 -21.73
C ALA A 420 -24.41 -8.00 -22.59
N ASP A 421 -24.80 -7.12 -23.52
CA ASP A 421 -23.89 -6.44 -24.46
C ASP A 421 -23.22 -5.21 -23.82
N VAL A 422 -22.43 -5.44 -22.76
CA VAL A 422 -21.69 -4.38 -22.04
C VAL A 422 -20.73 -3.63 -22.99
N THR A 423 -20.18 -4.32 -23.99
CA THR A 423 -19.23 -3.78 -24.98
C THR A 423 -19.84 -2.67 -25.84
N HIS A 424 -21.18 -2.61 -25.95
CA HIS A 424 -21.85 -1.49 -26.60
C HIS A 424 -21.63 -0.18 -25.85
N PHE A 425 -21.65 -0.21 -24.53
CA PHE A 425 -21.61 0.94 -23.63
C PHE A 425 -20.19 1.27 -23.15
N VAL A 426 -19.40 0.25 -22.83
CA VAL A 426 -18.03 0.41 -22.32
C VAL A 426 -17.04 0.26 -23.49
N ARG A 427 -16.38 1.37 -23.86
CA ARG A 427 -15.39 1.41 -24.95
C ARG A 427 -13.98 1.47 -24.39
N SER A 428 -13.07 0.75 -25.05
CA SER A 428 -11.69 0.65 -24.59
C SER A 428 -11.01 2.03 -24.48
N GLY A 429 -10.29 2.26 -23.38
CA GLY A 429 -9.56 3.49 -23.11
C GLY A 429 -10.44 4.67 -22.64
N THR A 430 -11.72 4.43 -22.34
CA THR A 430 -12.58 5.42 -21.67
C THR A 430 -12.38 5.37 -20.15
N ALA A 431 -12.77 6.44 -19.44
CA ALA A 431 -12.64 6.48 -17.98
C ALA A 431 -13.41 5.33 -17.29
N ILE A 432 -14.58 4.96 -17.82
CA ILE A 432 -15.36 3.83 -17.30
C ILE A 432 -14.68 2.47 -17.54
N ASP A 433 -13.95 2.30 -18.65
CA ASP A 433 -13.16 1.10 -18.93
C ASP A 433 -11.95 0.99 -17.99
N GLU A 434 -11.22 2.09 -17.78
CA GLU A 434 -10.09 2.13 -16.83
C GLU A 434 -10.53 1.86 -15.39
N GLU A 435 -11.65 2.45 -14.95
CA GLU A 435 -12.21 2.21 -13.62
C GLU A 435 -12.69 0.77 -13.48
N ALA A 436 -13.44 0.23 -14.45
CA ALA A 436 -13.89 -1.16 -14.43
C ALA A 436 -12.71 -2.14 -14.40
N ALA A 437 -11.66 -1.89 -15.19
CA ALA A 437 -10.43 -2.67 -15.19
C ALA A 437 -9.69 -2.58 -13.84
N SER A 438 -9.68 -1.40 -13.20
CA SER A 438 -9.10 -1.22 -11.88
C SER A 438 -9.88 -1.94 -10.78
N ARG A 439 -11.22 -1.98 -10.86
CA ARG A 439 -12.07 -2.72 -9.92
C ARG A 439 -12.00 -4.23 -10.15
N GLY A 440 -11.86 -4.65 -11.41
CA GLY A 440 -11.66 -6.03 -11.85
C GLY A 440 -12.89 -6.92 -11.77
N THR A 441 -13.67 -6.83 -10.69
CA THR A 441 -14.91 -7.60 -10.47
C THR A 441 -15.85 -6.86 -9.53
N THR A 442 -17.14 -7.19 -9.61
CA THR A 442 -18.11 -6.82 -8.58
C THR A 442 -17.86 -7.67 -7.33
N VAL A 443 -17.83 -7.04 -6.15
CA VAL A 443 -17.63 -7.73 -4.87
C VAL A 443 -18.94 -7.81 -4.11
N TYR A 444 -19.34 -9.02 -3.70
CA TYR A 444 -20.54 -9.26 -2.91
C TYR A 444 -20.17 -9.47 -1.44
N LEU A 445 -20.71 -8.61 -0.58
CA LEU A 445 -20.70 -8.77 0.87
C LEU A 445 -22.07 -9.32 1.32
N CYS A 446 -22.17 -9.70 2.59
CA CYS A 446 -23.42 -10.24 3.14
C CYS A 446 -24.59 -9.24 3.07
N ASP A 447 -24.32 -7.94 3.18
CA ASP A 447 -25.34 -6.88 3.27
C ASP A 447 -25.35 -5.94 2.06
N ARG A 448 -24.32 -5.95 1.21
CA ARG A 448 -24.19 -5.05 0.07
C ARG A 448 -23.36 -5.63 -1.06
N ARG A 449 -23.39 -4.93 -2.19
CA ARG A 449 -22.57 -5.20 -3.38
C ARG A 449 -21.74 -3.96 -3.70
N ILE A 450 -20.47 -4.15 -4.05
CA ILE A 450 -19.58 -3.10 -4.55
C ILE A 450 -19.47 -3.30 -6.06
N ASP A 451 -20.15 -2.44 -6.81
CA ASP A 451 -20.29 -2.59 -8.25
C ASP A 451 -18.98 -2.32 -9.02
N MET A 452 -18.71 -3.14 -10.03
CA MET A 452 -17.66 -2.88 -11.03
C MET A 452 -18.03 -1.73 -11.98
N LEU A 453 -19.32 -1.63 -12.35
CA LEU A 453 -19.85 -0.62 -13.25
C LEU A 453 -20.93 0.21 -12.55
N PRO A 454 -21.16 1.47 -12.94
CA PRO A 454 -22.24 2.27 -12.37
C PRO A 454 -23.60 1.58 -12.47
N ALA A 455 -24.45 1.77 -11.46
CA ALA A 455 -25.77 1.13 -11.34
C ALA A 455 -26.67 1.30 -12.59
N MET A 456 -26.52 2.40 -13.32
CA MET A 456 -27.24 2.64 -14.57
C MET A 456 -26.91 1.60 -15.66
N LEU A 457 -25.66 1.12 -15.73
CA LEU A 457 -25.29 0.04 -16.63
C LEU A 457 -25.60 -1.33 -16.00
N SER A 458 -25.10 -1.58 -14.78
CA SER A 458 -25.18 -2.92 -14.17
C SER A 458 -26.60 -3.38 -13.87
N SER A 459 -27.43 -2.51 -13.30
CA SER A 459 -28.79 -2.88 -12.84
C SER A 459 -29.91 -2.38 -13.75
N ASN A 460 -29.58 -1.77 -14.89
CA ASN A 460 -30.60 -1.28 -15.82
C ASN A 460 -30.30 -1.56 -17.29
N LEU A 461 -29.34 -0.83 -17.89
CA LEU A 461 -29.17 -0.85 -19.35
C LEU A 461 -28.55 -2.14 -19.89
N CYS A 462 -27.57 -2.71 -19.18
CA CYS A 462 -26.97 -3.99 -19.58
C CYS A 462 -27.80 -5.19 -19.09
N SER A 463 -28.53 -5.03 -17.99
CA SER A 463 -29.34 -6.11 -17.43
C SER A 463 -30.48 -6.51 -18.37
N LEU A 464 -30.59 -7.82 -18.63
CA LEU A 464 -31.59 -8.44 -19.52
C LEU A 464 -32.98 -8.55 -18.85
N ARG A 465 -33.54 -7.39 -18.48
CA ARG A 465 -34.81 -7.28 -17.73
C ARG A 465 -36.01 -7.77 -18.54
N GLY A 466 -36.87 -8.57 -17.90
CA GLY A 466 -38.09 -9.09 -18.53
C GLY A 466 -39.08 -8.00 -18.94
N GLY A 467 -39.62 -8.12 -20.15
CA GLY A 467 -40.62 -7.19 -20.69
C GLY A 467 -40.06 -5.89 -21.28
N GLU A 468 -38.73 -5.73 -21.29
CA GLU A 468 -38.05 -4.58 -21.88
C GLU A 468 -37.10 -5.01 -23.00
N GLU A 469 -36.96 -4.19 -24.04
CA GLU A 469 -35.99 -4.45 -25.11
C GLU A 469 -34.57 -4.09 -24.63
N ARG A 470 -33.60 -4.94 -24.96
CA ARG A 470 -32.19 -4.84 -24.53
C ARG A 470 -31.23 -5.17 -25.66
#